data_AF-A0A1S2MDX8-F1
#
_entry.id   AF-A0A1S2MDX8-F1
#
_cell.length_a   1.000
_cell.length_b   1.000
_cell.length_c   1.000
_cell.angle_alpha   90.00
_cell.angle_beta   90.00
_cell.angle_gamma   90.00
#
_symmetry.space_group_name_H-M   'P 1'
#
loop_
_entity.id
_entity.type
_entity.pdbx_description
1 polymer ?
#
loop_
_entity_poly.entity_id
_entity_poly.type
_entity_poly.pdbx_seq_one_letter_code
_entity_poly.pdbx_strand_id
1 'polypeptide(L)'
;MITLLLWKGDIKSIVINLKELKRSTLCYLCLFQIFTIFLLTFQWVSIAKPILPNLKFKTMFSIQMIGTFVESITPAAKTGGEAIKAILIKNQCQSTYGDAAALITVQKLYSLLVFIPIAFFSILYLVLSNIEIPLQIVVVSFVLLVTMISVLVFSVFYTQQLNTILQK
;
A
#
# COMPACT_ATOMS: atom_id res chain seq x y z
N MET A 1 -18.47 4.02 10.41
CA MET A 1 -18.06 2.67 9.96
C MET A 1 -17.59 1.79 11.12
N ILE A 2 -16.62 2.22 11.95
CA ILE A 2 -16.18 1.48 13.15
C ILE A 2 -17.32 1.26 14.16
N THR A 3 -18.16 2.27 14.41
CA THR A 3 -19.36 2.15 15.26
C THR A 3 -20.40 1.16 14.72
N LEU A 4 -20.52 1.04 13.40
CA LEU A 4 -21.43 0.11 12.71
C LEU A 4 -20.91 -1.34 12.75
N LEU A 5 -19.59 -1.52 12.66
CA LEU A 5 -18.91 -2.81 12.83
C LEU A 5 -18.94 -3.29 14.28
N LEU A 6 -18.77 -2.39 15.25
CA LEU A 6 -18.88 -2.72 16.68
C LEU A 6 -20.31 -3.07 17.08
N TRP A 7 -21.33 -2.50 16.41
CA TRP A 7 -22.73 -2.83 16.64
C TRP A 7 -23.09 -4.21 16.07
N LYS A 8 -22.64 -4.52 14.83
CA LYS A 8 -22.97 -5.80 14.16
C LYS A 8 -22.04 -6.96 14.52
N GLY A 9 -20.86 -6.68 15.05
CA GLY A 9 -19.85 -7.68 15.37
C GLY A 9 -20.07 -8.29 16.76
N ASP A 10 -19.97 -9.62 16.84
CA ASP A 10 -19.93 -10.32 18.13
C ASP A 10 -18.58 -10.08 18.81
N ILE A 11 -18.48 -8.96 19.52
CA ILE A 11 -17.26 -8.54 20.24
C ILE A 11 -16.84 -9.60 21.27
N LYS A 12 -17.78 -10.37 21.83
CA LYS A 12 -17.45 -11.43 22.80
C LYS A 12 -16.68 -12.56 22.11
N SER A 13 -17.14 -13.04 20.97
CA SER A 13 -16.44 -14.05 20.18
C SER A 13 -15.04 -13.58 19.74
N ILE A 14 -14.89 -12.31 19.35
CA ILE A 14 -13.58 -11.73 18.99
C ILE A 14 -12.61 -11.75 20.18
N VAL A 15 -13.07 -11.33 21.37
CA VAL A 15 -12.24 -11.30 22.59
C VAL A 15 -11.86 -12.71 23.06
N ILE A 16 -12.77 -13.68 22.94
CA ILE A 16 -12.49 -15.09 23.28
C ILE A 16 -11.40 -15.64 22.35
N ASN A 17 -11.56 -15.47 21.04
CA ASN A 17 -10.57 -15.93 20.06
C ASN A 17 -9.20 -15.24 20.22
N LEU A 18 -9.19 -13.95 20.58
CA LEU A 18 -7.94 -13.22 20.88
C LEU A 18 -7.22 -13.79 22.10
N LYS A 19 -7.95 -14.26 23.12
CA LYS A 19 -7.35 -14.89 24.32
C LYS A 19 -6.79 -16.27 24.04
N GLU A 20 -7.29 -16.96 23.02
CA GLU A 20 -6.79 -18.27 22.58
C GLU A 20 -5.53 -18.18 21.70
N LEU A 21 -5.16 -16.97 21.25
CA LEU A 21 -3.94 -16.79 20.48
C LEU A 21 -2.70 -17.14 21.31
N LYS A 22 -1.93 -18.11 20.80
CA LYS A 22 -0.65 -18.48 21.39
C LYS A 22 0.30 -17.28 21.36
N ARG A 23 1.05 -17.10 22.46
CA ARG A 23 2.08 -16.04 22.58
C ARG A 23 3.14 -16.13 21.48
N SER A 24 3.44 -17.33 20.99
CA SER A 24 4.34 -17.54 19.85
C SER A 24 3.81 -16.91 18.57
N THR A 25 2.51 -17.03 18.28
CA THR A 25 1.86 -16.42 17.11
C THR A 25 2.01 -14.89 17.14
N LEU A 26 1.77 -14.26 18.29
CA LEU A 26 1.98 -12.81 18.45
C LEU A 26 3.43 -12.39 18.17
N CYS A 27 4.40 -13.18 18.64
CA CYS A 27 5.81 -12.93 18.39
C CYS A 27 6.13 -12.99 16.88
N TYR A 28 5.65 -14.03 16.19
CA TYR A 28 5.82 -14.15 14.74
C TYR A 28 5.18 -12.99 13.97
N LEU A 29 3.97 -12.58 14.33
CA LEU A 29 3.31 -11.43 13.70
C LEU A 29 4.12 -10.14 13.86
N CYS A 30 4.65 -9.87 15.06
CA CYS A 30 5.50 -8.70 15.29
C CYS A 30 6.80 -8.77 14.47
N LEU A 31 7.44 -9.94 14.40
CA LEU A 31 8.65 -10.13 13.59
C LEU A 31 8.37 -9.93 12.10
N PHE A 32 7.28 -10.49 11.59
CA PHE A 32 6.85 -10.30 10.21
C PHE A 32 6.55 -8.82 9.91
N GLN A 33 5.95 -8.10 10.85
CA GLN A 33 5.68 -6.68 10.70
C GLN A 33 6.97 -5.86 10.61
N ILE A 34 7.95 -6.13 11.48
CA ILE A 34 9.26 -5.47 11.43
C ILE A 34 9.97 -5.76 10.11
N PHE A 35 9.96 -7.03 9.69
CA PHE A 35 10.55 -7.46 8.43
C PHE A 35 9.88 -6.75 7.23
N THR A 36 8.55 -6.65 7.25
CA THR A 36 7.79 -5.94 6.22
C THR A 36 8.18 -4.45 6.14
N ILE A 37 8.28 -3.77 7.28
CA ILE A 37 8.69 -2.36 7.31
C ILE A 37 10.11 -2.19 6.77
N PHE A 38 11.01 -3.12 7.07
CA PHE A 38 12.38 -3.10 6.57
C PHE A 38 12.41 -3.26 5.04
N LEU A 39 11.71 -4.24 4.49
CA LEU A 39 11.61 -4.46 3.04
C LEU A 39 10.98 -3.27 2.32
N LEU A 40 9.90 -2.72 2.87
CA LEU A 40 9.28 -1.51 2.32
C LEU A 40 10.28 -0.35 2.34
N THR A 41 11.02 -0.16 3.42
CA THR A 41 12.04 0.90 3.47
C THR A 41 13.11 0.71 2.39
N PHE A 42 13.57 -0.53 2.19
CA PHE A 42 14.54 -0.84 1.14
C PHE A 42 14.00 -0.52 -0.26
N GLN A 43 12.74 -0.87 -0.52
CA GLN A 43 12.06 -0.57 -1.76
C GLN A 43 11.94 0.94 -1.99
N TRP A 44 11.50 1.69 -0.98
CA TRP A 44 11.36 3.15 -1.06
C TRP A 44 12.70 3.84 -1.32
N VAL A 45 13.77 3.43 -0.64
CA VAL A 45 15.12 3.99 -0.89
C VAL A 45 15.58 3.69 -2.31
N SER A 46 15.33 2.48 -2.81
CA SER A 46 15.71 2.09 -4.17
C SER A 46 14.98 2.90 -5.24
N ILE A 47 13.68 3.13 -5.05
CA ILE A 47 12.85 3.96 -5.95
C ILE A 47 13.19 5.45 -5.82
N ALA A 48 13.57 5.90 -4.63
CA ALA A 48 13.89 7.30 -4.37
C ALA A 48 15.24 7.74 -4.94
N LYS A 49 16.22 6.84 -5.11
CA LYS A 49 17.58 7.20 -5.56
C LYS A 49 17.65 8.16 -6.77
N PRO A 50 16.84 7.98 -7.84
CA PRO A 50 16.86 8.88 -9.00
C PRO A 50 16.27 10.27 -8.74
N ILE A 51 15.36 10.40 -7.76
CA ILE A 51 14.63 11.64 -7.44
C ILE A 51 15.30 12.37 -6.27
N LEU A 52 15.76 11.61 -5.27
CA LEU A 52 16.30 12.07 -3.99
C LEU A 52 17.58 11.28 -3.66
N PRO A 53 18.71 11.59 -4.33
CA PRO A 53 19.96 10.83 -4.16
C PRO A 53 20.52 10.87 -2.74
N ASN A 54 20.17 11.90 -1.96
CA ASN A 54 20.62 12.09 -0.58
C ASN A 54 19.75 11.35 0.46
N LEU A 55 18.65 10.69 0.04
CA LEU A 55 17.77 9.97 0.96
C LEU A 55 18.49 8.74 1.54
N LYS A 56 18.77 8.78 2.84
CA LYS A 56 19.38 7.67 3.58
C LYS A 56 18.33 6.67 4.05
N PHE A 57 18.71 5.40 4.13
CA PHE A 57 17.86 4.33 4.65
C PHE A 57 17.29 4.62 6.04
N LYS A 58 18.14 5.09 6.97
CA LYS A 58 17.70 5.42 8.35
C LYS A 58 16.61 6.49 8.37
N THR A 59 16.75 7.51 7.52
CA THR A 59 15.74 8.58 7.38
C THR A 59 14.44 7.99 6.84
N MET A 60 14.50 7.23 5.76
CA MET A 60 13.32 6.60 5.17
C MET A 60 12.65 5.59 6.11
N PHE A 61 13.43 4.86 6.92
CA PHE A 61 12.92 3.93 7.93
C PHE A 61 12.09 4.68 8.98
N SER A 62 12.61 5.80 9.49
CA SER A 62 11.88 6.66 10.44
C SER A 62 10.60 7.20 9.82
N ILE A 63 10.65 7.66 8.57
CA ILE A 63 9.48 8.13 7.82
C ILE A 63 8.45 7.00 7.66
N GLN A 64 8.88 5.78 7.36
CA GLN A 64 7.98 4.62 7.25
C GLN A 64 7.30 4.28 8.57
N MET A 65 8.04 4.29 9.67
CA MET A 65 7.48 4.04 11.01
C MET A 65 6.43 5.08 11.38
N ILE A 66 6.74 6.38 11.22
CA ILE A 66 5.81 7.47 11.54
C ILE A 66 4.59 7.41 10.63
N GLY A 67 4.79 7.23 9.32
CA GLY A 67 3.68 7.14 8.37
C GLY A 67 2.76 5.96 8.67
N THR A 68 3.30 4.78 9.00
CA THR A 68 2.51 3.60 9.36
C THR A 68 1.74 3.80 10.67
N PHE A 69 2.36 4.48 11.65
CA PHE A 69 1.69 4.83 12.90
C PHE A 69 0.50 5.77 12.65
N VAL A 70 0.71 6.84 11.89
CA VAL A 70 -0.37 7.79 11.54
C VAL A 70 -1.47 7.08 10.76
N GLU A 71 -1.12 6.23 9.81
CA GLU A 71 -2.08 5.43 9.05
C GLU A 71 -2.95 4.55 9.96
N SER A 72 -2.36 3.99 11.03
CA SER A 72 -3.06 3.11 11.97
C SER A 72 -4.06 3.85 12.87
N ILE A 73 -3.84 5.14 13.14
CA ILE A 73 -4.71 5.95 14.01
C ILE A 73 -5.68 6.86 13.23
N THR A 74 -5.44 7.07 11.93
CA THR A 74 -6.27 7.97 11.11
C THR A 74 -7.38 7.19 10.39
N PRO A 75 -8.66 7.58 10.51
CA PRO A 75 -9.77 6.93 9.82
C PRO A 75 -9.88 7.35 8.34
N ALA A 76 -8.74 7.57 7.68
CA ALA A 76 -8.64 8.20 6.36
C ALA A 76 -8.26 7.19 5.26
N ALA A 77 -8.75 5.94 5.35
CA ALA A 77 -8.56 4.91 4.33
C ALA A 77 -7.14 4.85 3.74
N LYS A 78 -6.12 4.81 4.61
CA LYS A 78 -4.69 4.74 4.25
C LYS A 78 -4.04 6.04 3.75
N THR A 79 -4.81 7.09 3.49
CA THR A 79 -4.32 8.35 2.92
C THR A 79 -3.56 9.23 3.92
N GLY A 80 -3.91 9.16 5.21
CA GLY A 80 -3.30 10.00 6.26
C GLY A 80 -1.78 9.76 6.44
N GLY A 81 -1.37 8.49 6.44
CA GLY A 81 0.04 8.12 6.55
C GLY A 81 0.88 8.57 5.36
N GLU A 82 0.31 8.58 4.15
CA GLU A 82 1.01 9.00 2.93
C GLU A 82 1.22 10.51 2.85
N ALA A 83 0.22 11.30 3.26
CA ALA A 83 0.36 12.75 3.34
C ALA A 83 1.49 13.16 4.30
N ILE A 84 1.57 12.50 5.47
CA ILE A 84 2.67 12.72 6.41
C ILE A 84 4.02 12.33 5.80
N LYS A 85 4.11 11.21 5.08
CA LYS A 85 5.36 10.83 4.38
C LYS A 85 5.79 11.91 3.40
N ALA A 86 4.87 12.49 2.62
CA ALA A 86 5.19 13.57 1.69
C ALA A 86 5.83 14.77 2.41
N ILE A 87 5.22 15.19 3.53
CA ILE A 87 5.68 16.32 4.35
C ILE A 87 7.06 16.01 4.96
N LEU A 88 7.25 14.81 5.51
CA LEU A 88 8.51 14.42 6.13
C LEU A 88 9.64 14.27 5.11
N ILE A 89 9.38 13.73 3.92
CA ILE A 89 10.35 13.66 2.83
C ILE A 89 10.79 15.06 2.42
N LYS A 90 9.83 15.97 2.22
CA LYS A 90 10.09 17.39 1.90
C LYS A 90 10.98 18.03 2.96
N ASN A 91 10.65 17.87 4.24
CA ASN A 91 11.37 18.51 5.35
C ASN A 91 12.74 17.89 5.63
N GLN A 92 12.85 16.56 5.58
CA GLN A 92 14.08 15.84 5.97
C GLN A 92 15.08 15.68 4.82
N CYS A 93 14.63 15.80 3.56
CA CYS A 93 15.49 15.67 2.38
C CYS A 93 15.72 17.00 1.64
N GLN A 94 15.23 18.13 2.18
CA GLN A 94 15.32 19.45 1.54
C GLN A 94 14.83 19.44 0.09
N SER A 95 13.74 18.69 -0.17
CA SER A 95 13.16 18.51 -1.50
C SER A 95 11.92 19.36 -1.69
N THR A 96 11.36 19.39 -2.90
CA THR A 96 10.08 20.06 -3.16
C THR A 96 8.91 19.13 -2.84
N TYR A 97 7.71 19.70 -2.65
CA TYR A 97 6.48 18.89 -2.57
C TYR A 97 6.23 18.11 -3.87
N GLY A 98 6.70 18.62 -5.02
CA GLY A 98 6.65 17.93 -6.30
C GLY A 98 7.46 16.64 -6.30
N ASP A 99 8.70 16.69 -5.80
CA ASP A 99 9.58 15.50 -5.72
C ASP A 99 9.01 14.44 -4.78
N ALA A 100 8.50 14.86 -3.62
CA ALA A 100 7.87 13.97 -2.66
C ALA A 100 6.60 13.31 -3.23
N ALA A 101 5.75 14.09 -3.92
CA ALA A 101 4.55 13.58 -4.58
C ALA A 101 4.90 12.63 -5.74
N ALA A 102 5.93 12.95 -6.52
CA ALA A 102 6.44 12.09 -7.58
C ALA A 102 6.91 10.75 -7.02
N LEU A 103 7.71 10.76 -5.95
CA LEU A 103 8.19 9.55 -5.29
C LEU A 103 7.02 8.69 -4.77
N ILE A 104 6.04 9.29 -4.10
CA ILE A 104 4.84 8.58 -3.61
C ILE A 104 4.06 7.96 -4.78
N THR A 105 3.93 8.70 -5.88
CA THR A 105 3.20 8.25 -7.07
C THR A 105 3.91 7.06 -7.71
N VAL A 106 5.21 7.18 -7.99
CA VAL A 106 6.03 6.09 -8.55
C VAL A 106 5.98 4.84 -7.67
N GLN A 107 6.07 5.01 -6.35
CA GLN A 107 5.93 3.92 -5.40
C GLN A 107 4.58 3.19 -5.56
N LYS A 108 3.47 3.93 -5.67
CA LYS A 108 2.13 3.34 -5.85
C LYS A 108 2.01 2.61 -7.19
N LEU A 109 2.56 3.18 -8.26
CA LEU A 109 2.57 2.53 -9.57
C LEU A 109 3.34 1.20 -9.51
N TYR A 110 4.49 1.18 -8.84
CA TYR A 110 5.25 -0.05 -8.62
C TYR A 110 4.44 -1.08 -7.82
N SER A 111 3.77 -0.66 -6.74
CA SER A 111 2.92 -1.55 -5.95
C SER A 111 1.74 -2.12 -6.77
N LEU A 112 1.10 -1.31 -7.61
CA LEU A 112 0.01 -1.76 -8.49
C LEU A 112 0.51 -2.74 -9.57
N LEU A 113 1.69 -2.49 -10.14
CA LEU A 113 2.30 -3.36 -11.14
C LEU A 113 2.53 -4.77 -10.57
N VAL A 114 2.98 -4.89 -9.33
CA VAL A 114 3.16 -6.18 -8.65
C VAL A 114 1.81 -6.80 -8.25
N PHE A 115 0.82 -5.99 -7.90
CA PHE A 115 -0.49 -6.48 -7.46
C PHE A 115 -1.33 -7.10 -8.60
N ILE A 116 -1.29 -6.56 -9.81
CA ILE A 116 -2.02 -7.09 -10.98
C ILE A 116 -1.79 -8.58 -11.23
N PRO A 117 -0.54 -9.09 -11.38
CA PRO A 117 -0.34 -10.50 -11.66
C PRO A 117 -0.83 -11.37 -10.49
N ILE A 118 -0.64 -10.93 -9.25
CA ILE A 118 -1.15 -11.65 -8.07
C ILE A 118 -2.68 -11.76 -8.11
N ALA A 119 -3.37 -10.65 -8.40
CA ALA A 119 -4.82 -10.61 -8.53
C ALA A 119 -5.31 -11.47 -9.71
N PHE A 120 -4.63 -11.40 -10.85
CA PHE A 120 -4.95 -12.23 -12.02
C PHE A 120 -4.82 -13.72 -11.72
N PHE A 121 -3.69 -14.17 -11.15
CA PHE A 121 -3.50 -15.57 -10.79
C PHE A 121 -4.47 -16.04 -9.70
N SER A 122 -4.86 -15.15 -8.77
CA SER A 122 -5.86 -15.45 -7.75
C SER A 122 -7.24 -15.68 -8.37
N ILE A 123 -7.66 -14.84 -9.32
CA ILE A 123 -8.93 -15.03 -10.06
C ILE A 123 -8.87 -16.29 -10.91
N LEU A 124 -7.74 -16.53 -11.59
CA LEU A 124 -7.55 -17.74 -12.40
C LEU A 124 -7.66 -19.01 -11.55
N TYR A 125 -6.98 -19.04 -10.41
CA TYR A 125 -7.07 -20.15 -9.47
C TYR A 125 -8.52 -20.36 -8.99
N LEU A 126 -9.23 -19.28 -8.71
CA LEU A 126 -10.61 -19.32 -8.26
C LEU A 126 -11.54 -19.92 -9.32
N VAL A 127 -11.38 -19.53 -10.60
CA VAL A 127 -12.18 -20.06 -11.72
C VAL A 127 -11.85 -21.51 -12.05
N LEU A 128 -10.58 -21.91 -11.92
CA LEU A 128 -10.13 -23.28 -12.18
C LEU A 128 -10.41 -24.24 -11.01
N SER A 129 -10.61 -23.71 -9.81
CA SER A 129 -10.98 -24.51 -8.65
C SER A 129 -12.45 -24.91 -8.76
N ASN A 130 -12.77 -26.17 -8.46
CA ASN A 130 -14.16 -26.67 -8.39
C ASN A 130 -14.92 -26.17 -7.14
N ILE A 131 -14.61 -24.95 -6.67
CA ILE A 131 -15.27 -24.34 -5.53
C ILE A 131 -16.51 -23.61 -6.06
N GLU A 132 -17.67 -23.91 -5.49
CA GLU A 132 -18.90 -23.20 -5.81
C GLU A 132 -18.81 -21.76 -5.25
N ILE A 133 -18.54 -20.80 -6.14
CA ILE A 133 -18.39 -19.39 -5.77
C ILE A 133 -19.47 -18.58 -6.46
N PRO A 134 -20.16 -17.68 -5.73
CA PRO A 134 -21.15 -16.80 -6.34
C PRO A 134 -20.56 -16.00 -7.51
N LEU A 135 -21.23 -16.05 -8.66
CA LEU A 135 -20.82 -15.35 -9.88
C LEU A 135 -20.54 -13.85 -9.64
N GLN A 136 -21.30 -13.23 -8.73
CA GLN A 136 -21.13 -11.83 -8.33
C GLN A 136 -19.70 -11.53 -7.85
N ILE A 137 -19.09 -12.41 -7.07
CA ILE A 137 -17.73 -12.23 -6.52
C ILE A 137 -16.70 -12.26 -7.66
N VAL A 138 -16.87 -13.18 -8.61
CA VAL A 138 -15.98 -13.32 -9.79
C VAL A 138 -16.07 -12.06 -10.66
N VAL A 139 -17.28 -11.59 -10.95
CA VAL A 139 -17.52 -10.39 -11.76
C VAL A 139 -16.93 -9.15 -11.08
N VAL A 140 -17.19 -8.95 -9.78
CA VAL A 140 -16.63 -7.81 -9.03
C VAL A 140 -15.10 -7.84 -9.03
N SER A 141 -14.49 -9.02 -8.82
CA SER A 141 -13.03 -9.19 -8.84
C SER A 141 -12.44 -8.85 -10.21
N PHE A 142 -13.10 -9.27 -11.29
CA PHE A 142 -12.67 -8.97 -12.66
C PHE A 142 -12.79 -7.47 -12.98
N VAL A 143 -13.90 -6.83 -12.61
CA VAL A 143 -14.08 -5.38 -12.77
C VAL A 143 -13.01 -4.61 -12.00
N LEU A 144 -12.69 -5.02 -10.77
CA LEU A 144 -11.63 -4.41 -9.99
C LEU A 144 -10.27 -4.55 -10.68
N LEU A 145 -9.95 -5.73 -11.23
CA LEU A 145 -8.72 -5.94 -11.99
C LEU A 145 -8.62 -5.01 -13.21
N VAL A 146 -9.69 -4.92 -14.00
CA VAL A 146 -9.75 -4.06 -15.19
C VAL A 146 -9.59 -2.58 -14.82
N THR A 147 -10.25 -2.12 -13.76
CA THR A 147 -10.11 -0.73 -13.28
C THR A 147 -8.68 -0.42 -12.83
N MET A 148 -8.01 -1.34 -12.12
CA MET A 148 -6.61 -1.16 -11.73
C MET A 148 -5.67 -1.08 -12.94
N ILE A 149 -5.87 -1.95 -13.94
CA ILE A 149 -5.11 -1.90 -15.20
C ILE A 149 -5.34 -0.56 -15.90
N SER A 150 -6.60 -0.11 -15.99
CA SER A 150 -6.95 1.17 -16.62
C SER A 150 -6.26 2.35 -15.92
N VAL A 151 -6.25 2.39 -14.59
CA VAL A 151 -5.57 3.45 -13.82
C VAL A 151 -4.07 3.44 -14.09
N LEU A 152 -3.45 2.26 -14.13
CA LEU A 152 -2.04 2.13 -14.44
C LEU A 152 -1.70 2.62 -15.86
N VAL A 153 -2.46 2.16 -16.85
CA VAL A 153 -2.29 2.57 -18.25
C VAL A 153 -2.45 4.08 -18.38
N PHE A 154 -3.49 4.66 -17.80
CA PHE A 154 -3.71 6.11 -17.80
C PHE A 154 -2.54 6.88 -17.17
N SER A 155 -2.03 6.41 -16.02
CA SER A 155 -0.91 7.07 -15.33
C SER A 155 0.39 7.07 -16.14
N VAL A 156 0.67 5.99 -16.88
CA VAL A 156 1.84 5.89 -17.75
C VAL A 156 1.71 6.84 -18.94
N PHE A 157 0.56 6.86 -19.61
CA PHE A 157 0.32 7.76 -20.74
C PHE A 157 0.37 9.24 -20.34
N TYR A 158 -0.20 9.58 -19.19
CA TYR A 158 -0.16 10.96 -18.69
C TYR A 158 1.27 11.41 -18.36
N THR A 159 2.08 10.50 -17.79
CA THR A 159 3.50 10.77 -17.52
C THR A 159 4.30 11.02 -18.81
N GLN A 160 4.04 10.25 -19.87
CA GLN A 160 4.67 10.45 -21.18
C GLN A 160 4.29 11.79 -21.82
N GLN A 161 3.01 12.16 -21.78
CA GLN A 161 2.52 13.43 -22.33
C GLN A 161 3.15 14.64 -21.62
N LEU A 162 3.23 14.63 -20.29
CA LEU A 162 3.88 15.68 -19.51
C LEU A 162 5.36 15.85 -19.88
N ASN A 163 6.08 14.74 -20.03
CA ASN A 163 7.51 14.79 -20.37
C ASN A 163 7.75 15.37 -21.78
N THR A 164 6.81 15.15 -22.70
CA THR A 164 6.88 15.69 -24.06
C THR A 164 6.59 17.20 -24.10
N ILE A 165 5.76 17.70 -23.19
CA ILE A 165 5.43 19.13 -23.08
C ILE A 165 6.56 19.92 -22.41
N LEU A 166 7.24 19.36 -21.41
CA LEU A 166 8.33 20.02 -20.68
C LEU A 166 9.66 20.09 -21.46
N GLN A 167 9.80 19.31 -22.54
CA GLN A 167 10.98 19.32 -23.43
C GLN A 167 10.83 20.27 -24.63
N LYS A 168 9.68 20.94 -24.78
CA LYS A 168 9.47 22.06 -25.71
C LYS A 168 9.63 23.39 -24.98
#